data_AF-A0A3C0EXK5-F1
#
_entry.id   AF-A0A3C0EXK5-F1
#
_cell.length_a   1.000
_cell.length_b   1.000
_cell.length_c   1.000
_cell.angle_alpha   90.00
_cell.angle_beta   90.00
_cell.angle_gamma   90.00
#
_symmetry.space_group_name_H-M   'P 1'
#
loop_
_entity.id
_entity.type
_entity.pdbx_description
1 polymer ?
#
loop_
_entity_poly.entity_id
_entity_poly.type
_entity_poly.pdbx_seq_one_letter_code
_entity_poly.pdbx_strand_id
1 'polypeptide(L)' 'MESIPIEHSLILASILFALGLIGVLTRRNIVFVLMSLEIMLNAS' A
#
# COMPACT_ATOMS: atom_id res chain seq x y z
N MET A 1 -7.73 -26.13 -8.67
CA MET A 1 -7.19 -24.91 -8.03
C MET A 1 -6.97 -23.93 -9.16
N GLU A 2 -7.91 -23.00 -9.39
CA GLU A 2 -7.69 -21.92 -10.35
C GLU A 2 -6.50 -21.09 -9.88
N SER A 3 -5.45 -21.06 -10.68
CA SER A 3 -4.28 -20.23 -10.47
C SER A 3 -4.70 -18.77 -10.65
N ILE A 4 -4.96 -18.08 -9.53
CA ILE A 4 -5.15 -16.63 -9.54
C ILE A 4 -3.91 -16.02 -10.21
N PRO A 5 -4.05 -15.26 -11.31
CA PRO A 5 -2.91 -14.67 -11.99
C PRO A 5 -2.17 -13.74 -11.05
N ILE A 6 -0.85 -13.95 -10.89
CA ILE A 6 0.04 -13.15 -10.03
C ILE A 6 -0.03 -11.65 -10.38
N GLU A 7 -0.40 -11.34 -11.62
CA GLU A 7 -0.63 -9.97 -12.11
C GLU A 7 -1.69 -9.23 -11.28
N HIS A 8 -2.76 -9.90 -10.83
CA HIS A 8 -3.81 -9.26 -10.03
C HIS A 8 -3.30 -8.89 -8.63
N SER A 9 -2.50 -9.76 -8.01
CA SER A 9 -1.87 -9.46 -6.71
C SER A 9 -0.84 -8.34 -6.83
N LEU A 10 -0.05 -8.28 -7.91
CA LEU A 10 0.92 -7.19 -8.11
C LEU A 10 0.23 -5.83 -8.34
N ILE A 11 -0.85 -5.81 -9.13
CA ILE A 11 -1.63 -4.59 -9.35
C ILE A 11 -2.24 -4.11 -8.04
N LEU A 12 -2.82 -5.01 -7.24
CA LEU A 12 -3.37 -4.65 -5.94
C LEU A 12 -2.29 -4.10 -4.98
N ALA A 13 -1.14 -4.78 -4.89
CA ALA A 13 -0.01 -4.36 -4.06
C ALA A 13 0.51 -2.98 -4.47
N SER A 14 0.68 -2.72 -5.78
CA SER A 14 1.14 -1.42 -6.28
C SER A 14 0.15 -0.29 -6.02
N ILE A 15 -1.16 -0.53 -6.10
CA ILE A 15 -2.19 0.46 -5.75
C ILE A 15 -2.14 0.79 -4.25
N LEU A 16 -2.08 -0.22 -3.39
CA LEU A 16 -2.01 -0.04 -1.93
C LEU A 16 -0.72 0.69 -1.51
N PHE A 17 0.41 0.36 -2.13
CA PHE A 17 1.69 1.04 -1.92
C PHE A 17 1.62 2.52 -2.33
N ALA A 18 1.06 2.83 -3.50
CA ALA A 18 0.92 4.21 -3.98
C ALA A 18 0.01 5.04 -3.05
N LEU A 19 -1.08 4.46 -2.54
CA LEU A 19 -1.96 5.12 -1.56
C LEU A 19 -1.24 5.40 -0.24
N GLY A 20 -0.46 4.44 0.28
CA GLY A 20 0.39 4.65 1.45
C GLY A 20 1.42 5.76 1.23
N LEU A 21 2.09 5.77 0.07
CA LEU A 21 3.07 6.80 -0.29
C LEU A 21 2.44 8.20 -0.36
N ILE A 22 1.25 8.34 -0.97
CA ILE A 22 0.50 9.60 -1.00
C ILE A 22 0.13 10.04 0.42
N GLY A 23 -0.29 9.12 1.28
CA GLY A 23 -0.58 9.37 2.69
C GLY A 23 0.61 9.92 3.47
N VAL A 24 1.80 9.36 3.22
CA VAL A 24 3.08 9.83 3.80
C VAL A 24 3.45 11.23 3.32
N LEU A 25 3.35 11.51 2.01
CA LEU A 25 3.78 12.78 1.43
C LEU A 25 2.84 13.96 1.75
N THR A 26 1.55 13.70 1.93
CA THR A 26 0.54 14.78 2.06
C THR A 26 0.31 15.21 3.52
N ARG A 27 0.65 14.38 4.51
CA ARG A 27 0.28 14.62 5.92
C ARG A 27 1.49 15.04 6.76
N ARG A 28 1.42 16.21 7.40
CA ARG A 28 2.38 16.66 8.45
C ARG A 28 2.19 15.96 9.80
N ASN A 29 1.14 15.16 9.98
CA ASN A 29 0.87 14.45 11.23
C ASN A 29 1.54 13.07 11.20
N ILE A 30 2.52 12.88 12.10
CA ILE A 30 3.33 11.67 12.21
C ILE A 30 2.49 10.40 12.45
N VAL A 31 1.35 10.50 13.15
CA VAL A 31 0.45 9.34 13.38
C VAL A 31 -0.14 8.83 12.07
N PHE A 32 -0.50 9.74 11.16
CA PHE A 32 -1.04 9.41 9.84
C PHE A 32 0.02 8.84 8.91
N VAL A 33 1.26 9.35 9.03
CA VAL A 33 2.42 8.83 8.31
C VAL A 33 2.71 7.39 8.73
N LEU A 34 2.73 7.11 10.05
CA LEU A 34 2.93 5.76 10.58
C LEU A 34 1.83 4.78 10.15
N MET A 35 0.56 5.20 10.17
CA MET A 35 -0.55 4.39 9.66
C MET A 35 -0.43 4.09 8.16
N SER A 36 0.04 5.06 7.36
CA SER A 36 0.28 4.87 5.93
C SER A 36 1.45 3.93 5.67
N LEU A 37 2.45 3.92 6.57
CA LEU A 37 3.60 3.03 6.53
C LEU A 37 3.22 1.57 6.82
N GLU A 38 2.35 1.34 7.80
CA GLU A 38 1.76 0.01 8.07
C GLU A 38 1.01 -0.53 6.84
N ILE A 39 0.25 0.31 6.15
CA ILE A 39 -0.46 -0.08 4.91
C ILE A 39 0.55 -0.44 3.79
N MET A 40 1.61 0.35 3.64
CA MET A 40 2.67 0.09 2.65
C MET A 40 3.42 -1.24 2.92
N LEU A 41 3.69 -1.55 4.18
CA LEU A 41 4.38 -2.77 4.59
C LEU A 41 3.48 -4.01 4.60
N ASN A 42 2.16 -3.85 4.73
CA ASN A 42 1.19 -4.95 4.68
C ASN A 42 0.84 -5.36 3.24
N ALA A 43 1.05 -4.47 2.27
CA ALA A 43 0.74 -4.71 0.86
C ALA A 43 1.75 -5.61 0.12
N SER A 44 2.89 -5.93 0.74
CA SER A 44 3.96 -6.79 0.18
C SER A 44 3.68 -8.28 0.35
#